data_AF-A0A1D2W5T8-F1
#
_entry.id   AF-A0A1D2W5T8-F1
#
_cell.length_a   1.000
_cell.length_b   1.000
_cell.length_c   1.000
_cell.angle_alpha   90.00
_cell.angle_beta   90.00
_cell.angle_gamma   90.00
#
_symmetry.space_group_name_H-M   'P 1'
#
loop_
_entity.id
_entity.type
_entity.pdbx_description
1 polymer ?
#
loop_
_entity_poly.entity_id
_entity_poly.type
_entity_poly.pdbx_seq_one_letter_code
_entity_poly.pdbx_strand_id
1 'polypeptide(L)'
;MGDLEAFHGSKPAIDADNILIVRGMSRKQFNEELDEVLSNLLKKLGARQIDMFSEEGGNMIGIMDERIRESVDIPGETDITGVYLLKESLEAMNCNVAYTLGLIDNVGTFIVTWKDKSGIGPQFVEVVAANIE
;
A
#
# COMPACT_ATOMS: atom_id res chain seq x y z
N MET A 1 2.24 7.35 -19.50
CA MET A 1 1.24 6.71 -18.61
C MET A 1 2.00 6.03 -17.47
N GLY A 2 1.44 6.00 -16.26
CA GLY A 2 2.09 5.41 -15.08
C GLY A 2 2.11 3.88 -15.14
N ASP A 3 3.06 3.24 -14.45
CA ASP A 3 3.37 1.80 -14.61
C ASP A 3 2.20 0.82 -14.40
N LEU A 4 1.30 1.15 -13.47
CA LEU A 4 0.14 0.32 -13.11
C LEU A 4 -1.20 0.89 -13.61
N GLU A 5 -1.23 2.10 -14.17
CA GLU A 5 -2.46 2.75 -14.69
C GLU A 5 -3.68 2.72 -13.73
N ALA A 6 -3.45 2.80 -12.42
CA ALA A 6 -4.48 2.51 -11.42
C ALA A 6 -5.33 3.70 -10.97
N PHE A 7 -4.79 4.93 -11.03
CA PHE A 7 -5.39 6.07 -10.32
C PHE A 7 -6.17 7.05 -11.21
N HIS A 8 -6.40 6.73 -12.48
CA HIS A 8 -7.15 7.62 -13.36
C HIS A 8 -8.62 7.73 -12.91
N GLY A 9 -9.01 8.92 -12.45
CA GLY A 9 -10.34 9.19 -11.92
C GLY A 9 -10.56 8.74 -10.47
N SER A 10 -9.53 8.20 -9.81
CA SER A 10 -9.57 7.89 -8.38
C SER A 10 -9.68 9.16 -7.54
N LYS A 11 -10.40 9.06 -6.43
CA LYS A 11 -10.39 10.07 -5.37
C LYS A 11 -9.59 9.51 -4.18
N PRO A 12 -8.85 10.36 -3.46
CA PRO A 12 -8.22 9.94 -2.22
C PRO A 12 -9.27 9.50 -1.21
N ALA A 13 -8.95 8.46 -0.45
CA ALA A 13 -9.69 8.07 0.74
C ALA A 13 -9.32 8.97 1.94
N ILE A 14 -8.04 9.35 2.02
CA ILE A 14 -7.51 10.37 2.93
C ILE A 14 -6.60 11.29 2.13
N ASP A 15 -6.78 12.60 2.30
CA ASP A 15 -5.97 13.66 1.71
C ASP A 15 -5.77 14.73 2.79
N ALA A 16 -4.66 14.61 3.52
CA ALA A 16 -4.31 15.46 4.65
C ALA A 16 -2.84 15.89 4.55
N ASP A 17 -2.43 16.87 5.36
CA ASP A 17 -1.13 17.55 5.23
C ASP A 17 0.07 16.61 5.27
N ASN A 18 -0.01 15.50 6.02
CA ASN A 18 1.08 14.55 6.25
C ASN A 18 0.79 13.12 5.76
N ILE A 19 -0.39 12.88 5.17
CA ILE A 19 -0.76 11.56 4.65
C ILE A 19 -1.73 11.64 3.47
N LEU A 20 -1.45 10.80 2.49
CA LEU A 20 -2.29 10.58 1.32
C LEU A 20 -2.56 9.09 1.18
N ILE A 21 -3.84 8.71 1.15
CA ILE A 21 -4.27 7.35 0.84
C ILE A 21 -5.13 7.38 -0.42
N VAL A 22 -4.67 6.68 -1.46
CA VAL A 22 -5.42 6.56 -2.72
C VAL A 22 -5.58 5.11 -3.09
N ARG A 23 -6.82 4.70 -3.36
CA ARG A 23 -7.17 3.42 -3.97
C ARG A 23 -7.54 3.61 -5.43
N GLY A 24 -7.08 2.69 -6.27
CA GLY A 24 -7.33 2.70 -7.70
C GLY A 24 -7.55 1.30 -8.26
N MET A 25 -8.21 1.24 -9.40
CA MET A 25 -8.36 0.03 -10.19
C MET A 25 -7.34 0.10 -11.33
N SER A 26 -6.40 -0.83 -11.35
CA SER A 26 -5.45 -1.01 -12.45
C SER A 26 -6.20 -1.34 -13.73
N ARG A 27 -5.91 -0.58 -14.79
CA ARG A 27 -6.36 -0.87 -16.16
C ARG A 27 -5.44 -1.85 -16.88
N LYS A 28 -4.27 -2.11 -16.30
CA LYS A 28 -3.29 -3.07 -16.79
C LYS A 28 -3.51 -4.41 -16.08
N GLN A 29 -3.43 -5.50 -16.83
CA GLN A 29 -3.35 -6.83 -16.24
C GLN A 29 -1.89 -7.21 -16.03
N PHE A 30 -1.53 -7.54 -14.79
CA PHE A 30 -0.23 -8.14 -14.47
C PHE A 30 -0.33 -9.67 -14.61
N ASN A 31 0.53 -10.22 -15.47
CA ASN A 31 0.67 -11.67 -15.66
C ASN A 31 1.79 -12.25 -14.78
N GLU A 32 2.66 -11.38 -14.28
CA GLU A 32 3.71 -11.66 -13.32
C GLU A 32 3.13 -11.85 -11.90
N GLU A 33 3.94 -12.42 -11.01
CA GLU A 33 3.63 -12.49 -9.58
C GLU A 33 3.56 -11.07 -8.99
N LEU A 34 2.57 -10.84 -8.12
CA LEU A 34 2.29 -9.50 -7.62
C LEU A 34 3.47 -8.91 -6.82
N ASP A 35 4.22 -9.74 -6.10
CA ASP A 35 5.43 -9.30 -5.37
C ASP A 35 6.52 -8.79 -6.33
N GLU A 36 6.68 -9.41 -7.49
CA GLU A 36 7.63 -8.96 -8.52
C GLU A 36 7.18 -7.63 -9.14
N VAL A 37 5.88 -7.47 -9.37
CA VAL A 37 5.30 -6.20 -9.85
C VAL A 37 5.63 -5.07 -8.87
N LEU A 38 5.41 -5.29 -7.57
CA LEU A 38 5.68 -4.29 -6.54
C LEU A 38 7.18 -4.00 -6.37
N SER A 39 8.04 -5.01 -6.37
CA SER A 39 9.49 -4.81 -6.29
C SER A 39 10.02 -3.99 -7.48
N ASN A 40 9.54 -4.29 -8.69
CA ASN A 40 9.90 -3.53 -9.89
C ASN A 40 9.36 -2.09 -9.85
N LEU A 41 8.16 -1.88 -9.30
CA LEU A 41 7.59 -0.54 -9.10
C LEU A 41 8.47 0.29 -8.17
N LEU A 42 8.86 -0.23 -6.99
CA LEU A 42 9.72 0.51 -6.06
C LEU A 42 11.06 0.88 -6.70
N LYS A 43 11.68 -0.04 -7.44
CA LYS A 43 12.93 0.24 -8.17
C LYS A 43 12.77 1.38 -9.17
N LYS A 44 11.67 1.41 -9.93
CA LYS A 44 11.39 2.49 -10.90
C LYS A 44 11.10 3.84 -10.23
N LEU A 45 10.49 3.81 -9.04
CA LEU A 45 10.25 4.99 -8.23
C LEU A 45 11.54 5.51 -7.56
N GLY A 46 12.66 4.79 -7.64
CA GLY A 46 13.88 5.12 -6.90
C GLY A 46 13.73 4.92 -5.39
N ALA A 47 12.72 4.17 -4.96
CA ALA A 47 12.44 3.92 -3.56
C ALA A 47 13.43 2.89 -2.99
N ARG A 48 13.89 3.14 -1.76
CA ARG A 48 14.56 2.11 -0.97
C ARG A 48 13.50 1.19 -0.39
N GLN A 49 13.47 -0.06 -0.84
CA GLN A 49 12.60 -1.07 -0.26
C GLN A 49 13.03 -1.36 1.18
N ILE A 50 12.05 -1.38 2.09
CA ILE A 50 12.24 -1.66 3.51
C ILE A 50 11.56 -2.99 3.83
N ASP A 51 12.25 -3.83 4.58
CA ASP A 51 11.64 -5.03 5.13
C ASP A 51 10.66 -4.61 6.24
N MET A 52 9.37 -4.87 6.03
CA MET A 52 8.32 -4.52 6.99
C MET A 52 8.48 -5.20 8.35
N PHE A 53 9.19 -6.32 8.41
CA PHE A 53 9.42 -7.07 9.65
C PHE A 53 10.71 -6.65 10.36
N SER A 54 11.47 -5.72 9.78
CA SER A 54 12.60 -5.08 10.44
C SER A 54 12.14 -4.02 11.45
N GLU A 55 13.01 -3.65 12.37
CA GLU A 55 12.76 -2.54 13.32
C GLU A 55 12.43 -1.24 12.59
N GLU A 56 13.15 -0.93 11.50
CA GLU A 56 12.87 0.23 10.64
C GLU A 56 11.47 0.15 10.01
N GLY A 57 11.09 -1.02 9.51
CA GLY A 57 9.76 -1.25 8.93
C GLY A 57 8.64 -1.08 9.95
N GLY A 58 8.81 -1.62 11.16
CA GLY A 58 7.87 -1.47 12.26
C GLY A 58 7.69 0.00 12.67
N ASN A 59 8.78 0.75 12.80
CA ASN A 59 8.74 2.18 13.11
C ASN A 59 8.00 2.97 12.03
N MET A 60 8.27 2.69 10.75
CA MET A 60 7.61 3.37 9.63
C MET A 60 6.12 3.09 9.57
N ILE A 61 5.70 1.84 9.77
CA ILE A 61 4.26 1.48 9.83
C ILE A 61 3.59 2.16 11.02
N GLY A 62 4.27 2.24 12.17
CA GLY A 62 3.79 2.97 13.34
C GLY A 62 3.49 4.45 13.04
N ILE A 63 4.44 5.15 12.40
CA ILE A 63 4.26 6.55 12.00
C ILE A 63 3.08 6.70 11.02
N MET A 64 2.97 5.79 10.04
CA MET A 64 1.85 5.82 9.09
C MET A 64 0.50 5.68 9.80
N ASP A 65 0.37 4.71 10.71
CA ASP A 65 -0.89 4.48 11.45
C ASP A 65 -1.23 5.66 12.38
N GLU A 66 -0.22 6.29 13.01
CA GLU A 66 -0.41 7.54 13.75
C GLU A 66 -0.97 8.66 12.85
N ARG A 67 -0.39 8.87 11.65
CA ARG A 67 -0.90 9.89 10.70
C ARG A 67 -2.33 9.59 10.23
N ILE A 68 -2.68 8.31 10.07
CA ILE A 68 -4.06 7.89 9.76
C ILE A 68 -4.99 8.32 10.90
N ARG A 69 -4.64 8.02 12.15
CA ARG A 69 -5.46 8.35 13.33
C ARG A 69 -5.59 9.84 13.59
N GLU A 70 -4.60 10.64 13.19
CA GLU A 70 -4.72 12.11 13.19
C GLU A 70 -5.81 12.59 12.20
N SER A 71 -6.05 11.83 11.13
CA SER A 71 -6.97 12.17 10.04
C SER A 71 -8.36 11.53 10.19
N VAL A 72 -8.48 10.42 10.92
CA VAL A 72 -9.74 9.68 11.11
C VAL A 72 -9.86 9.15 12.55
N ASP A 73 -11.07 9.25 13.12
CA ASP A 73 -11.34 8.76 14.48
C ASP A 73 -11.42 7.21 14.50
N ILE A 74 -10.31 6.57 14.86
CA ILE A 74 -10.20 5.11 14.97
C ILE A 74 -10.02 4.74 16.46
N PRO A 75 -10.96 4.00 17.06
CA PRO A 75 -10.80 3.51 18.43
C PRO A 75 -9.70 2.44 18.52
N GLY A 76 -8.71 2.65 19.39
CA GLY A 76 -7.63 1.69 19.68
C GLY A 76 -6.24 2.33 19.73
N GLU A 77 -5.22 1.54 20.09
CA GLU A 77 -3.80 1.94 19.99
C GLU A 77 -3.23 1.59 18.61
N THR A 78 -2.10 2.21 18.28
CA THR A 78 -1.33 1.96 17.05
C THR A 78 -0.88 0.50 16.98
N ASP A 79 -1.17 -0.21 15.88
CA ASP A 79 -0.86 -1.64 15.78
C ASP A 79 -0.42 -2.05 14.37
N ILE A 80 0.83 -2.53 14.28
CA ILE A 80 1.43 -3.11 13.06
C ILE A 80 0.65 -4.32 12.53
N THR A 81 -0.16 -4.96 13.37
CA THR A 81 -1.01 -6.10 13.01
C THR A 81 -2.11 -5.71 12.02
N GLY A 82 -2.46 -4.43 11.89
CA GLY A 82 -3.46 -3.95 10.94
C GLY A 82 -3.16 -4.34 9.49
N VAL A 83 -1.89 -4.29 9.07
CA VAL A 83 -1.45 -4.71 7.74
C VAL A 83 -1.64 -6.22 7.53
N TYR A 84 -1.35 -7.01 8.57
CA TYR A 84 -1.51 -8.45 8.53
C TYR A 84 -2.99 -8.85 8.43
N LEU A 85 -3.85 -8.24 9.24
CA LEU A 85 -5.30 -8.44 9.20
C LEU A 85 -5.90 -8.03 7.85
N LEU A 86 -5.41 -6.95 7.25
CA LEU A 86 -5.82 -6.55 5.90
C LEU A 86 -5.51 -7.66 4.88
N LYS A 87 -4.27 -8.19 4.89
CA LYS A 87 -3.89 -9.28 4.00
C LYS A 87 -4.73 -10.53 4.24
N GLU A 88 -4.85 -10.99 5.48
CA GLU A 88 -5.65 -12.18 5.81
C GLU A 88 -7.11 -12.03 5.37
N SER A 89 -7.71 -10.84 5.57
CA SER A 89 -9.10 -10.59 5.18
C SER A 89 -9.30 -10.68 3.65
N LEU A 90 -8.38 -10.14 2.87
CA LEU A 90 -8.42 -10.20 1.41
C LEU A 90 -8.16 -11.63 0.90
N GLU A 91 -7.21 -12.34 1.50
CA GLU A 91 -6.93 -13.73 1.14
C GLU A 91 -8.08 -14.67 1.48
N ALA A 92 -8.80 -14.43 2.59
CA ALA A 92 -10.01 -15.14 2.97
C ALA A 92 -11.16 -14.93 1.96
N MET A 93 -11.16 -13.79 1.24
CA MET A 93 -12.06 -13.49 0.13
C MET A 93 -11.53 -14.00 -1.22
N ASN A 94 -10.62 -14.97 -1.22
CA ASN A 94 -10.04 -15.58 -2.42
C ASN A 94 -9.26 -14.59 -3.31
N CYS A 95 -8.67 -13.54 -2.73
CA CYS A 95 -7.75 -12.65 -3.44
C CYS A 95 -6.30 -13.12 -3.29
N ASN A 96 -5.49 -12.94 -4.34
CA ASN A 96 -4.04 -12.90 -4.24
C ASN A 96 -3.64 -11.47 -3.87
N VAL A 97 -2.78 -11.31 -2.87
CA VAL A 97 -2.44 -10.03 -2.24
C VAL A 97 -0.94 -9.93 -2.09
N ALA A 98 -0.36 -8.84 -2.59
CA ALA A 98 1.01 -8.45 -2.32
C ALA A 98 1.05 -7.06 -1.71
N TYR A 99 2.05 -6.83 -0.87
CA TYR A 99 2.34 -5.51 -0.32
C TYR A 99 3.84 -5.25 -0.39
N THR A 100 4.21 -3.97 -0.30
CA THR A 100 5.60 -3.57 -0.16
C THR A 100 5.68 -2.27 0.62
N LEU A 101 6.78 -2.10 1.34
CA LEU A 101 7.11 -0.88 2.06
C LEU A 101 8.37 -0.29 1.44
N GLY A 102 8.35 1.01 1.18
CA GLY A 102 9.48 1.72 0.61
C GLY A 102 9.61 3.13 1.17
N LEU A 103 10.81 3.67 1.06
CA LEU A 103 11.11 5.05 1.39
C LEU A 103 11.61 5.80 0.15
N ILE A 104 10.99 6.94 -0.13
CA ILE A 104 11.44 7.90 -1.14
C ILE A 104 11.70 9.21 -0.41
N ASP A 105 12.98 9.59 -0.28
CA ASP A 105 13.41 10.71 0.56
C ASP A 105 12.85 10.59 1.99
N ASN A 106 11.90 11.48 2.35
CA ASN A 106 11.24 11.52 3.66
C ASN A 106 9.78 11.04 3.60
N VAL A 107 9.39 10.37 2.51
CA VAL A 107 8.03 9.87 2.30
C VAL A 107 8.04 8.35 2.40
N GLY A 108 7.50 7.86 3.51
CA GLY A 108 7.17 6.45 3.67
C GLY A 108 6.05 6.10 2.72
N THR A 109 6.22 5.03 1.95
CA THR A 109 5.24 4.55 0.98
C THR A 109 4.91 3.09 1.26
N PHE A 110 3.66 2.81 1.60
CA PHE A 110 3.13 1.46 1.69
C PHE A 110 2.20 1.23 0.50
N ILE A 111 2.47 0.20 -0.29
CA ILE A 111 1.69 -0.14 -1.49
C ILE A 111 1.14 -1.54 -1.30
N VAL A 112 -0.16 -1.70 -1.48
CA VAL A 112 -0.83 -3.01 -1.50
C VAL A 112 -1.56 -3.18 -2.82
N THR A 113 -1.43 -4.36 -3.41
CA THR A 113 -2.16 -4.75 -4.61
C THR A 113 -2.84 -6.09 -4.41
N TRP A 114 -4.05 -6.22 -4.95
CA TRP A 114 -4.76 -7.48 -4.90
C TRP A 114 -5.61 -7.71 -6.15
N LYS A 115 -5.81 -8.99 -6.46
CA LYS A 115 -6.69 -9.47 -7.53
C LYS A 115 -7.34 -10.79 -7.13
N ASP A 116 -8.51 -11.09 -7.67
CA ASP A 116 -9.15 -12.39 -7.45
C ASP A 116 -8.24 -13.54 -7.96
N LYS A 117 -8.14 -14.63 -7.20
CA LYS A 117 -7.30 -15.80 -7.54
C LYS A 117 -7.73 -16.51 -8.82
N SER A 118 -8.98 -16.36 -9.26
CA SER A 118 -9.43 -16.85 -10.57
C SER A 118 -8.73 -16.14 -11.74
N GLY A 119 -8.08 -15.00 -11.50
CA GLY A 119 -7.51 -14.16 -12.54
C GLY A 119 -8.56 -13.37 -13.34
N ILE A 120 -9.85 -13.53 -13.01
CA ILE A 120 -10.96 -12.84 -13.66
C ILE A 120 -11.42 -11.71 -12.75
N GLY A 121 -11.40 -10.48 -13.27
CA GLY A 121 -11.93 -9.31 -12.57
C GLY A 121 -10.93 -8.16 -12.42
N PRO A 122 -11.32 -7.12 -11.66
CA PRO A 122 -10.50 -5.94 -11.47
C PRO A 122 -9.25 -6.25 -10.61
N GLN A 123 -8.16 -5.57 -10.93
CA GLN A 123 -6.95 -5.56 -10.11
C GLN A 123 -6.90 -4.22 -9.38
N PHE A 124 -6.70 -4.23 -8.07
CA PHE A 124 -6.67 -3.02 -7.27
C PHE A 124 -5.26 -2.70 -6.79
N VAL A 125 -5.00 -1.41 -6.63
CA VAL A 125 -3.78 -0.87 -6.05
C VAL A 125 -4.21 0.19 -5.04
N GLU A 126 -3.67 0.11 -3.83
CA GLU A 126 -3.79 1.15 -2.83
C GLU A 126 -2.38 1.60 -2.41
N VAL A 127 -2.21 2.90 -2.31
CA VAL A 127 -0.98 3.54 -1.85
C VAL A 127 -1.31 4.38 -0.64
N VAL A 128 -0.53 4.18 0.41
CA VAL A 128 -0.40 5.07 1.57
C VAL A 128 0.95 5.76 1.42
N ALA A 129 0.94 7.08 1.28
CA ALA A 129 2.13 7.91 1.29
C ALA A 129 2.05 8.83 2.50
N ALA A 130 3.01 8.72 3.41
CA ALA A 130 3.05 9.50 4.64
C ALA A 130 4.39 10.20 4.77
N ASN A 131 4.36 11.44 5.29
CA ASN A 131 5.58 12.08 5.74
C ASN A 131 6.07 11.37 7.01
N ILE A 132 7.32 10.90 6.99
CA ILE A 132 7.94 10.18 8.10
C ILE A 132 8.86 11.07 8.96
N GLU A 133 8.92 12.37 8.68
CA GLU A 133 9.52 13.38 9.56
C GLU A 133 8.54 13.92 10.61
#